data_AF-A0A7D5M7R4-F1
#
_entry.id   AF-A0A7D5M7R4-F1
#
_cell.length_a   1.000
_cell.length_b   1.000
_cell.length_c   1.000
_cell.angle_alpha   90.00
_cell.angle_beta   90.00
_cell.angle_gamma   90.00
#
_symmetry.space_group_name_H-M   'P 1'
#
loop_
_entity.id
_entity.type
_entity.pdbx_description
1 polymer ?
#
loop_
_entity_poly.entity_id
_entity_poly.type
_entity_poly.pdbx_seq_one_letter_code
_entity_poly.pdbx_strand_id
1 'polypeptide(L)'
;MINKSGIIAISAILIISISLVLINSKEISITRLPNFDADQDSVVDNFDNCPKIKNSDQTDFDKDTLGNPCDLDDDNDGVVDKLDAFDTDPTEWADFDFDGTGSILDKDDDNDGILDDKDSTPSPISEKLIQQYMTEIESCVLADDANSFLCYGNFFDSLVKNESNNENALKLALALSKINAIGGCHFISHVVGHAVFDETLNVSQNFDFDASLCRGGYYHGIMGAFFHNLKENNKPISDNYKVICDDLMGTSNYSDCIHGLGHGLINYNPANLESAIEYCHQMSYFQYYSCTAGVMMQYTDNQLTEFGATKENLSDMCSESKLNKFTFNMCSKNIGISLAFHNNHDLNKSSKFCQMIENEKGSEICLEQLKKEILKDELGTQTQFTENEKTKFQPQWIKQGDGKWIVDFNSKAVISDFEYVEGIKMMQFSFDVPEMIKIYAWNELLPEKLIVTINGEHERNVVIKRDTVEPITSIMISPDVSGTVLIVPLPE
;
A
#
# COMPACT_ATOMS: atom_id res chain seq x y z
N MET A 1 -66.59 11.84 94.12
CA MET A 1 -67.68 11.05 93.50
C MET A 1 -67.17 10.48 92.20
N ILE A 2 -67.24 9.13 92.05
CA ILE A 2 -67.55 8.41 90.78
C ILE A 2 -66.44 8.46 89.70
N ASN A 3 -66.00 7.39 89.01
CA ASN A 3 -66.30 5.96 89.03
C ASN A 3 -65.13 5.16 88.44
N LYS A 4 -64.98 3.93 88.91
CA LYS A 4 -64.34 2.84 88.17
C LYS A 4 -65.28 2.39 87.04
N SER A 5 -64.94 2.67 85.79
CA SER A 5 -65.45 1.91 84.63
C SER A 5 -64.39 1.96 83.53
N GLY A 6 -63.78 0.82 83.23
CA GLY A 6 -63.08 0.63 81.95
C GLY A 6 -61.60 0.27 81.99
N ILE A 7 -61.11 -0.41 83.03
CA ILE A 7 -59.78 -1.07 83.07
C ILE A 7 -59.69 -2.28 82.09
N ILE A 8 -60.58 -2.41 81.11
CA ILE A 8 -60.57 -3.53 80.15
C ILE A 8 -60.67 -2.98 78.73
N ALA A 9 -59.60 -2.31 78.29
CA ALA A 9 -59.25 -2.18 76.87
C ALA A 9 -57.74 -1.94 76.66
N ILE A 10 -56.90 -2.25 77.67
CA ILE A 10 -55.46 -1.94 77.67
C ILE A 10 -54.58 -3.17 77.34
N SER A 11 -55.15 -4.36 77.11
CA SER A 11 -54.35 -5.59 76.88
C SER A 11 -54.63 -6.34 75.58
N ALA A 12 -55.40 -5.80 74.63
CA ALA A 12 -55.69 -6.51 73.35
C ALA A 12 -55.57 -5.68 72.06
N ILE A 13 -55.19 -4.39 72.11
CA ILE A 13 -54.94 -3.58 70.91
C ILE A 13 -53.47 -3.08 70.86
N LEU A 14 -52.60 -3.63 71.72
CA LEU A 14 -51.15 -3.47 71.59
C LEU A 14 -50.48 -4.62 70.81
N ILE A 15 -51.26 -5.60 70.32
CA ILE A 15 -50.78 -6.70 69.47
C ILE A 15 -51.23 -6.52 68.00
N ILE A 16 -52.28 -5.73 67.73
CA ILE A 16 -52.70 -5.44 66.34
C ILE A 16 -51.95 -4.23 65.75
N SER A 17 -51.25 -3.45 66.57
CA SER A 17 -50.38 -2.35 66.12
C SER A 17 -48.91 -2.75 65.93
N ILE A 18 -48.52 -3.99 66.26
CA ILE A 18 -47.17 -4.53 66.00
C ILE A 18 -47.14 -5.44 64.76
N SER A 19 -48.28 -6.00 64.33
CA SER A 19 -48.36 -6.72 63.04
C SER A 19 -48.57 -5.81 61.81
N LEU A 20 -48.74 -4.50 62.01
CA LEU A 20 -48.85 -3.51 60.93
C LEU A 20 -47.62 -2.58 60.81
N VAL A 21 -46.61 -2.77 61.67
CA VAL A 21 -45.32 -2.05 61.60
C VAL A 21 -44.19 -2.94 61.04
N LEU A 22 -44.52 -4.14 60.54
CA LEU A 22 -43.61 -5.00 59.77
C LEU A 22 -43.98 -5.14 58.28
N ILE A 23 -44.82 -4.25 57.73
CA ILE A 23 -45.03 -4.11 56.28
C ILE A 23 -44.91 -2.64 55.86
N ASN A 24 -43.93 -1.95 56.43
CA ASN A 24 -43.44 -0.71 55.84
C ASN A 24 -41.92 -0.74 55.70
N SER A 25 -41.37 -1.91 55.34
CA SER A 25 -40.33 -1.94 54.30
C SER A 25 -41.00 -1.53 52.99
N LYS A 26 -41.45 -0.28 52.93
CA LYS A 26 -41.58 0.40 51.66
C LYS A 26 -40.19 0.25 51.07
N GLU A 27 -40.15 -0.53 50.00
CA GLU A 27 -39.01 -0.68 49.12
C GLU A 27 -38.21 0.62 49.22
N ILE A 28 -36.98 0.52 49.72
CA ILE A 28 -35.96 1.35 49.13
C ILE A 28 -35.99 0.87 47.69
N SER A 29 -36.84 1.50 46.88
CA SER A 29 -36.59 1.68 45.48
C SER A 29 -35.25 2.41 45.48
N ILE A 30 -34.17 1.63 45.57
CA ILE A 30 -33.07 1.80 44.66
C ILE A 30 -33.81 1.94 43.35
N THR A 31 -33.99 3.18 42.90
CA THR A 31 -34.35 3.47 41.52
C THR A 31 -33.56 2.45 40.73
N ARG A 32 -34.24 1.43 40.17
CA ARG A 32 -33.67 0.65 39.09
C ARG A 32 -33.29 1.72 38.09
N LEU A 33 -32.02 2.13 38.12
CA LEU A 33 -31.38 2.72 36.97
C LEU A 33 -31.79 1.78 35.84
N PRO A 34 -32.36 2.28 34.73
CA PRO A 34 -32.60 1.40 33.60
C PRO A 34 -31.32 0.59 33.41
N ASN A 35 -31.45 -0.75 33.37
CA ASN A 35 -30.38 -1.64 32.93
C ASN A 35 -30.13 -1.28 31.47
N PHE A 36 -29.40 -0.19 31.29
CA PHE A 36 -28.97 0.33 30.02
C PHE A 36 -27.68 -0.42 29.71
N ASP A 37 -27.63 -0.88 28.49
CA ASP A 37 -26.58 -1.67 27.86
C ASP A 37 -26.44 -0.98 26.51
N ALA A 38 -25.55 0.01 26.47
CA ALA A 38 -25.50 0.98 25.39
C ALA A 38 -24.96 0.35 24.11
N ASP A 39 -24.01 -0.57 24.23
CA ASP A 39 -23.38 -1.25 23.11
C ASP A 39 -24.03 -2.59 22.78
N GLN A 40 -24.87 -3.16 23.64
CA GLN A 40 -25.60 -4.42 23.47
C GLN A 40 -24.70 -5.65 23.48
N ASP A 41 -23.79 -5.73 24.45
CA ASP A 41 -22.90 -6.85 24.66
C ASP A 41 -23.36 -7.83 25.77
N SER A 42 -24.52 -7.56 26.38
CA SER A 42 -25.10 -8.34 27.51
C SER A 42 -24.52 -8.04 28.90
N VAL A 43 -23.63 -7.06 29.01
CA VAL A 43 -23.19 -6.43 30.24
C VAL A 43 -23.91 -5.08 30.35
N VAL A 44 -24.27 -4.68 31.57
CA VAL A 44 -24.99 -3.41 31.78
C VAL A 44 -23.98 -2.32 32.10
N ASP A 45 -24.15 -1.11 31.58
CA ASP A 45 -23.17 -0.01 31.64
C ASP A 45 -22.52 0.24 33.02
N ASN A 46 -23.23 -0.03 34.13
CA ASN A 46 -22.69 0.16 35.50
C ASN A 46 -21.69 -0.92 35.94
N PHE A 47 -21.62 -2.03 35.20
CA PHE A 47 -20.76 -3.18 35.43
C PHE A 47 -19.93 -3.51 34.19
N ASP A 48 -19.98 -2.63 33.20
CA ASP A 48 -19.30 -2.77 31.93
C ASP A 48 -18.00 -1.96 31.98
N ASN A 49 -16.86 -2.61 31.79
CA ASN A 49 -15.56 -1.94 31.74
C ASN A 49 -15.31 -1.23 30.40
N CYS A 50 -16.15 -1.47 29.37
CA CYS A 50 -16.21 -0.69 28.14
C CYS A 50 -17.65 -0.35 27.71
N PRO A 51 -18.37 0.57 28.40
CA PRO A 51 -19.80 0.84 28.22
C PRO A 51 -20.29 1.29 26.83
N LYS A 52 -19.42 1.39 25.83
CA LYS A 52 -19.72 1.81 24.46
C LYS A 52 -19.12 0.87 23.41
N ILE A 53 -18.31 -0.11 23.81
CA ILE A 53 -17.55 -0.99 22.92
C ILE A 53 -17.79 -2.42 23.40
N LYS A 54 -18.54 -3.17 22.58
CA LYS A 54 -18.96 -4.52 22.95
C LYS A 54 -17.80 -5.41 23.36
N ASN A 55 -17.83 -5.92 24.59
CA ASN A 55 -16.83 -6.81 25.13
C ASN A 55 -17.43 -7.73 26.20
N SER A 56 -18.29 -8.66 25.74
CA SER A 56 -19.06 -9.56 26.62
C SER A 56 -18.22 -10.42 27.58
N ASP A 57 -16.93 -10.58 27.31
CA ASP A 57 -15.94 -11.28 28.12
C ASP A 57 -15.29 -10.40 29.20
N GLN A 58 -15.40 -9.08 29.08
CA GLN A 58 -14.93 -8.07 30.05
C GLN A 58 -13.45 -8.28 30.40
N THR A 59 -12.63 -8.58 29.40
CA THR A 59 -11.18 -8.67 29.55
C THR A 59 -10.61 -7.34 30.01
N ASP A 60 -9.62 -7.42 30.89
CA ASP A 60 -8.96 -6.31 31.61
C ASP A 60 -7.68 -6.93 32.20
N PHE A 61 -6.57 -6.89 31.44
CA PHE A 61 -5.34 -7.62 31.77
C PHE A 61 -4.58 -6.98 32.93
N ASP A 62 -4.48 -5.66 32.94
CA ASP A 62 -3.83 -4.88 33.97
C ASP A 62 -4.69 -4.60 35.22
N LYS A 63 -6.02 -4.74 35.12
CA LYS A 63 -7.01 -4.50 36.18
C LYS A 63 -7.13 -3.04 36.57
N ASP A 64 -6.99 -2.14 35.60
CA ASP A 64 -7.12 -0.70 35.80
C ASP A 64 -8.59 -0.20 35.78
N THR A 65 -9.53 -1.10 35.44
CA THR A 65 -11.00 -0.92 35.29
C THR A 65 -11.49 -0.47 33.92
N LEU A 66 -10.61 -0.14 32.99
CA LEU A 66 -10.89 -0.11 31.57
C LEU A 66 -10.78 -1.54 31.03
N GLY A 67 -11.67 -1.92 30.12
CA GLY A 67 -11.52 -3.20 29.46
C GLY A 67 -10.62 -3.06 28.26
N ASN A 68 -9.95 -4.14 27.85
CA ASN A 68 -9.02 -4.11 26.72
C ASN A 68 -9.58 -3.39 25.47
N PRO A 69 -10.85 -3.60 25.05
CA PRO A 69 -11.35 -2.95 23.83
C PRO A 69 -11.51 -1.43 23.91
N CYS A 70 -11.37 -0.84 25.10
CA CYS A 70 -11.44 0.60 25.34
C CYS A 70 -10.28 1.16 26.17
N ASP A 71 -9.31 0.31 26.50
CA ASP A 71 -7.99 0.74 26.97
C ASP A 71 -7.11 1.08 25.74
N LEU A 72 -6.01 1.78 25.97
CA LEU A 72 -4.99 2.09 24.97
C LEU A 72 -3.63 1.43 25.29
N ASP A 73 -3.52 0.82 26.47
CA ASP A 73 -2.35 0.15 27.03
C ASP A 73 -2.87 -0.98 27.95
N ASP A 74 -3.21 -2.11 27.33
CA ASP A 74 -3.96 -3.23 27.90
C ASP A 74 -3.26 -3.93 29.09
N ASP A 75 -1.94 -3.77 29.23
CA ASP A 75 -1.14 -4.36 30.31
C ASP A 75 -0.39 -3.33 31.19
N ASN A 76 -0.49 -2.04 30.86
CA ASN A 76 0.03 -0.90 31.60
C ASN A 76 1.58 -0.92 31.74
N ASP A 77 2.28 -1.46 30.74
CA ASP A 77 3.75 -1.45 30.68
C ASP A 77 4.33 -0.11 30.21
N GLY A 78 3.47 0.76 29.67
CA GLY A 78 3.79 2.10 29.19
C GLY A 78 3.99 2.20 27.68
N VAL A 79 3.75 1.14 26.91
CA VAL A 79 3.71 1.11 25.44
C VAL A 79 2.26 0.95 25.00
N VAL A 80 1.80 1.79 24.07
CA VAL A 80 0.41 1.69 23.58
C VAL A 80 0.20 0.44 22.73
N ASP A 81 -0.99 -0.19 22.78
CA ASP A 81 -1.28 -1.48 22.13
C ASP A 81 -0.91 -1.53 20.64
N LYS A 82 -1.03 -0.40 19.93
CA LYS A 82 -0.68 -0.30 18.49
C LYS A 82 0.82 -0.41 18.21
N LEU A 83 1.67 -0.22 19.22
CA LEU A 83 3.11 -0.35 19.15
C LEU A 83 3.61 -1.58 19.92
N ASP A 84 2.72 -2.22 20.69
CA ASP A 84 3.01 -3.36 21.52
C ASP A 84 2.66 -4.67 20.79
N ALA A 85 3.65 -5.51 20.53
CA ALA A 85 3.44 -6.83 19.93
C ALA A 85 2.86 -7.85 20.93
N PHE A 86 2.94 -7.56 22.22
CA PHE A 86 2.56 -8.40 23.34
C PHE A 86 1.72 -7.62 24.37
N ASP A 87 0.67 -6.94 23.87
CA ASP A 87 -0.34 -6.11 24.58
C ASP A 87 -1.06 -6.75 25.80
N THR A 88 -0.61 -7.89 26.29
CA THR A 88 -1.17 -8.58 27.45
C THR A 88 -0.11 -9.13 28.40
N ASP A 89 1.17 -8.88 28.12
CA ASP A 89 2.32 -9.30 28.91
C ASP A 89 3.18 -8.07 29.29
N PRO A 90 3.04 -7.52 30.50
CA PRO A 90 3.66 -6.25 30.88
C PRO A 90 5.18 -6.35 31.10
N THR A 91 5.79 -7.44 30.65
CA THR A 91 7.22 -7.70 30.71
C THR A 91 7.86 -7.77 29.34
N GLU A 92 7.11 -7.64 28.25
CA GLU A 92 7.55 -7.74 26.87
C GLU A 92 6.68 -6.87 25.97
N TRP A 93 7.28 -6.20 24.99
CA TRP A 93 6.53 -5.37 24.04
C TRP A 93 7.00 -5.50 22.58
N ALA A 94 8.17 -6.11 22.34
CA ALA A 94 8.89 -5.98 21.07
C ALA A 94 9.12 -7.34 20.38
N ASP A 95 8.82 -7.41 19.08
CA ASP A 95 9.18 -8.52 18.15
C ASP A 95 9.37 -7.90 16.75
N PHE A 96 10.53 -7.26 16.54
CA PHE A 96 10.80 -6.42 15.35
C PHE A 96 11.57 -7.11 14.23
N ASP A 97 11.98 -8.35 14.44
CA ASP A 97 12.40 -9.28 13.39
C ASP A 97 11.22 -10.17 12.93
N PHE A 98 10.12 -10.18 13.69
CA PHE A 98 8.81 -10.76 13.37
C PHE A 98 8.85 -12.28 13.30
N ASP A 99 9.58 -12.88 14.23
CA ASP A 99 9.80 -14.32 14.31
C ASP A 99 8.80 -15.02 15.26
N GLY A 100 8.08 -14.22 16.07
CA GLY A 100 7.08 -14.66 17.04
C GLY A 100 7.61 -14.82 18.46
N THR A 101 8.89 -14.51 18.70
CA THR A 101 9.54 -14.50 20.01
C THR A 101 9.77 -13.05 20.44
N GLY A 102 9.36 -12.70 21.66
CA GLY A 102 9.61 -11.37 22.20
C GLY A 102 11.10 -11.12 22.45
N SER A 103 11.55 -9.90 22.22
CA SER A 103 12.97 -9.49 22.22
C SER A 103 13.66 -9.69 23.58
N ILE A 104 12.92 -9.76 24.69
CA ILE A 104 13.51 -10.06 26.01
C ILE A 104 13.80 -11.56 26.17
N LEU A 105 13.04 -12.41 25.47
CA LEU A 105 13.19 -13.88 25.51
C LEU A 105 14.01 -14.43 24.36
N ASP A 106 14.09 -13.69 23.26
CA ASP A 106 14.93 -14.02 22.12
C ASP A 106 16.42 -13.89 22.47
N LYS A 107 17.26 -14.56 21.71
CA LYS A 107 18.72 -14.62 21.88
C LYS A 107 19.46 -14.20 20.63
N ASP A 108 18.73 -13.82 19.59
CA ASP A 108 19.16 -13.45 18.25
C ASP A 108 18.10 -12.46 17.73
N ASP A 109 17.91 -11.35 18.45
CA ASP A 109 16.71 -10.48 18.31
C ASP A 109 16.58 -9.85 16.91
N ASP A 110 17.67 -9.85 16.11
CA ASP A 110 17.66 -9.38 14.72
C ASP A 110 17.73 -10.49 13.67
N ASN A 111 17.77 -11.75 14.14
CA ASN A 111 17.81 -12.97 13.36
C ASN A 111 18.93 -12.98 12.28
N ASP A 112 20.05 -12.30 12.54
CA ASP A 112 21.22 -12.27 11.66
C ASP A 112 22.09 -13.56 11.78
N GLY A 113 21.79 -14.39 12.78
CA GLY A 113 22.45 -15.66 13.06
C GLY A 113 23.61 -15.54 14.05
N ILE A 114 23.80 -14.38 14.67
CA ILE A 114 24.76 -14.11 15.73
C ILE A 114 24.01 -13.81 17.02
N LEU A 115 24.15 -14.70 18.01
CA LEU A 115 23.50 -14.48 19.31
C LEU A 115 23.89 -13.14 19.96
N ASP A 116 22.95 -12.49 20.66
CA ASP A 116 23.12 -11.13 21.22
C ASP A 116 24.33 -11.01 22.14
N ASP A 117 24.67 -12.10 22.86
CA ASP A 117 25.83 -12.15 23.76
C ASP A 117 27.18 -11.97 23.05
N LYS A 118 27.17 -12.11 21.71
CA LYS A 118 28.32 -12.00 20.81
C LYS A 118 28.10 -11.01 19.69
N ASP A 119 26.89 -10.45 19.56
CA ASP A 119 26.61 -9.52 18.50
C ASP A 119 26.93 -8.06 18.91
N SER A 120 27.44 -7.31 17.93
CA SER A 120 27.72 -5.89 18.06
C SER A 120 26.50 -5.01 17.79
N THR A 121 25.46 -5.57 17.17
CA THR A 121 24.22 -4.91 16.77
C THR A 121 23.00 -5.75 17.14
N PRO A 122 22.86 -6.15 18.42
CA PRO A 122 22.06 -7.31 18.83
C PRO A 122 20.55 -7.19 18.60
N SER A 123 20.05 -6.07 18.09
CA SER A 123 18.64 -5.88 17.84
C SER A 123 18.38 -5.12 16.53
N PRO A 124 17.20 -5.28 15.93
CA PRO A 124 16.86 -4.61 14.69
C PRO A 124 16.98 -3.10 14.82
N ILE A 125 17.52 -2.45 13.78
CA ILE A 125 17.60 -0.98 13.76
C ILE A 125 16.23 -0.30 13.89
N SER A 126 15.16 -0.96 13.44
CA SER A 126 13.78 -0.50 13.62
C SER A 126 13.38 -0.41 15.09
N GLU A 127 13.68 -1.43 15.89
CA GLU A 127 13.39 -1.44 17.33
C GLU A 127 14.16 -0.32 18.03
N LYS A 128 15.46 -0.21 17.75
CA LYS A 128 16.28 0.86 18.31
C LYS A 128 15.74 2.25 17.98
N LEU A 129 15.27 2.46 16.76
CA LEU A 129 14.67 3.73 16.36
C LEU A 129 13.32 3.97 17.04
N ILE A 130 12.50 2.94 17.24
CA ILE A 130 11.24 3.06 17.98
C ILE A 130 11.52 3.48 19.42
N GLN A 131 12.45 2.82 20.09
CA GLN A 131 12.87 3.19 21.46
C GLN A 131 13.42 4.63 21.52
N GLN A 132 14.20 5.05 20.52
CA GLN A 132 14.78 6.39 20.44
C GLN A 132 13.72 7.49 20.23
N TYR A 133 12.67 7.20 19.47
CA TYR A 133 11.64 8.16 19.04
C TYR A 133 10.24 7.80 19.56
N MET A 134 10.16 7.07 20.67
CA MET A 134 8.91 6.47 21.16
C MET A 134 7.82 7.53 21.34
N THR A 135 8.15 8.63 22.03
CA THR A 135 7.20 9.72 22.30
C THR A 135 6.68 10.36 21.02
N GLU A 136 7.52 10.57 20.01
CA GLU A 136 7.09 11.11 18.72
C GLU A 136 6.18 10.14 17.97
N ILE A 137 6.53 8.85 17.95
CA ILE A 137 5.76 7.81 17.27
C ILE A 137 4.40 7.62 17.94
N GLU A 138 4.36 7.46 19.26
CA GLU A 138 3.12 7.37 20.06
C GLU A 138 2.21 8.58 19.81
N SER A 139 2.78 9.78 19.75
CA SER A 139 1.99 10.98 19.46
C SER A 139 1.29 10.93 18.10
N CYS A 140 1.88 10.24 17.12
CA CYS A 140 1.28 10.01 15.80
C CYS A 140 0.28 8.86 15.80
N VAL A 141 0.51 7.82 16.60
CA VAL A 141 -0.41 6.69 16.80
C VAL A 141 -1.72 7.14 17.44
N LEU A 142 -1.63 8.03 18.43
CA LEU A 142 -2.75 8.56 19.20
C LEU A 142 -3.45 9.75 18.53
N ALA A 143 -2.90 10.27 17.42
CA ALA A 143 -3.56 11.30 16.63
C ALA A 143 -4.78 10.72 15.89
N ASP A 144 -5.86 11.51 15.79
CA ASP A 144 -7.02 11.15 14.96
C ASP A 144 -6.57 10.74 13.55
N ASP A 145 -7.26 9.77 12.92
CA ASP A 145 -6.88 9.16 11.63
C ASP A 145 -6.49 10.19 10.54
N ALA A 146 -7.20 11.32 10.48
CA ALA A 146 -6.94 12.39 9.51
C ALA A 146 -5.59 13.11 9.72
N ASN A 147 -5.08 13.12 10.95
CA ASN A 147 -3.85 13.80 11.36
C ASN A 147 -2.66 12.83 11.50
N SER A 148 -2.91 11.53 11.71
CA SER A 148 -1.86 10.53 11.88
C SER A 148 -0.91 10.49 10.67
N PHE A 149 -1.46 10.51 9.45
CA PHE A 149 -0.65 10.53 8.22
C PHE A 149 0.30 11.73 8.13
N LEU A 150 -0.22 12.93 8.39
CA LEU A 150 0.58 14.16 8.38
C LEU A 150 1.63 14.14 9.51
N CYS A 151 1.28 13.59 10.67
CA CYS A 151 2.19 13.42 11.80
C CYS A 151 3.39 12.55 11.40
N TYR A 152 3.12 11.34 10.89
CA TYR A 152 4.18 10.45 10.42
C TYR A 152 4.99 11.05 9.28
N GLY A 153 4.36 11.74 8.33
CA GLY A 153 5.09 12.46 7.28
C GLY A 153 6.11 13.45 7.85
N ASN A 154 5.71 14.30 8.80
CA ASN A 154 6.63 15.25 9.43
C ASN A 154 7.72 14.57 10.27
N PHE A 155 7.36 13.48 10.95
CA PHE A 155 8.31 12.66 11.71
C PHE A 155 9.38 12.07 10.79
N PHE A 156 9.01 11.40 9.71
CA PHE A 156 9.95 10.77 8.78
C PHE A 156 10.80 11.80 8.00
N ASP A 157 10.24 12.96 7.63
CA ASP A 157 11.03 14.07 7.05
C ASP A 157 12.10 14.57 8.03
N SER A 158 11.77 14.65 9.32
CA SER A 158 12.74 15.03 10.36
C SER A 158 13.74 13.92 10.65
N LEU A 159 13.31 12.66 10.65
CA LEU A 159 14.13 11.50 10.89
C LEU A 159 15.25 11.40 9.86
N VAL A 160 14.94 11.53 8.56
CA VAL A 160 15.95 11.49 7.48
C VAL A 160 17.02 12.57 7.65
N LYS A 161 16.64 13.77 8.11
CA LYS A 161 17.59 14.88 8.34
C LYS A 161 18.48 14.66 9.56
N ASN A 162 17.99 13.94 10.56
CA ASN A 162 18.67 13.70 11.82
C ASN A 162 19.54 12.44 11.78
N GLU A 163 19.04 11.39 11.14
CA GLU A 163 19.71 10.11 10.96
C GLU A 163 20.42 10.09 9.61
N SER A 164 21.75 10.02 9.59
CA SER A 164 22.53 10.00 8.34
C SER A 164 22.42 8.68 7.55
N ASN A 165 21.36 7.91 7.75
CA ASN A 165 21.09 6.65 7.06
C ASN A 165 19.61 6.50 6.68
N ASN A 166 19.33 6.74 5.41
CA ASN A 166 18.01 6.66 4.80
C ASN A 166 17.42 5.25 4.81
N GLU A 167 18.28 4.23 4.80
CA GLU A 167 17.89 2.83 4.90
C GLU A 167 17.17 2.56 6.23
N ASN A 168 17.65 3.19 7.31
CA ASN A 168 17.06 3.04 8.64
C ASN A 168 15.64 3.63 8.70
N ALA A 169 15.41 4.79 8.08
CA ALA A 169 14.08 5.38 7.99
C ALA A 169 13.10 4.46 7.24
N LEU A 170 13.53 3.82 6.16
CA LEU A 170 12.68 2.86 5.44
C LEU A 170 12.45 1.56 6.22
N LYS A 171 13.45 1.06 6.94
CA LYS A 171 13.31 -0.09 7.85
C LYS A 171 12.30 0.21 8.97
N LEU A 172 12.36 1.41 9.56
CA LEU A 172 11.38 1.86 10.54
C LEU A 172 9.97 1.94 9.93
N ALA A 173 9.83 2.55 8.75
CA ALA A 173 8.53 2.63 8.07
C ALA A 173 7.95 1.23 7.78
N LEU A 174 8.79 0.26 7.39
CA LEU A 174 8.38 -1.12 7.21
C LEU A 174 7.92 -1.77 8.52
N ALA A 175 8.69 -1.59 9.60
CA ALA A 175 8.35 -2.13 10.92
C ALA A 175 7.00 -1.59 11.42
N LEU A 176 6.82 -0.26 11.40
CA LEU A 176 5.55 0.38 11.76
C LEU A 176 4.38 -0.08 10.89
N SER A 177 4.64 -0.40 9.62
CA SER A 177 3.61 -0.95 8.73
C SER A 177 3.25 -2.40 9.07
N LYS A 178 4.20 -3.20 9.55
CA LYS A 178 3.97 -4.61 9.91
C LYS A 178 3.16 -4.75 11.20
N ILE A 179 3.40 -3.86 12.17
CA ILE A 179 2.60 -3.79 13.41
C ILE A 179 1.31 -2.96 13.23
N ASN A 180 0.99 -2.56 12.00
CA ASN A 180 -0.22 -1.80 11.67
C ASN A 180 -0.34 -0.40 12.35
N ALA A 181 0.78 0.15 12.85
CA ALA A 181 0.87 1.51 13.38
C ALA A 181 0.74 2.58 12.28
N ILE A 182 1.03 2.21 11.03
CA ILE A 182 0.72 2.99 9.82
C ILE A 182 -0.03 2.14 8.79
N GLY A 183 -0.94 2.74 8.01
CA GLY A 183 -1.73 2.07 6.97
C GLY A 183 -0.95 1.66 5.71
N GLY A 184 0.34 1.33 5.85
CA GLY A 184 1.25 0.98 4.77
C GLY A 184 2.47 1.90 4.67
N CYS A 185 3.66 1.32 4.48
CA CYS A 185 4.90 2.09 4.34
C CYS A 185 5.06 2.83 3.00
N HIS A 186 4.21 2.59 1.99
CA HIS A 186 4.36 3.16 0.65
C HIS A 186 4.39 4.69 0.67
N PHE A 187 3.39 5.33 1.27
CA PHE A 187 3.30 6.78 1.29
C PHE A 187 4.40 7.43 2.14
N ILE A 188 4.70 6.86 3.31
CA ILE A 188 5.82 7.31 4.14
C ILE A 188 7.13 7.24 3.36
N SER A 189 7.29 6.22 2.53
CA SER A 189 8.48 6.12 1.68
C SER A 189 8.57 7.22 0.63
N HIS A 190 7.45 7.82 0.17
CA HIS A 190 7.49 9.03 -0.67
C HIS A 190 8.19 10.16 0.07
N VAL A 191 7.81 10.37 1.34
CA VAL A 191 8.38 11.42 2.18
C VAL A 191 9.88 11.19 2.39
N VAL A 192 10.26 9.96 2.70
CA VAL A 192 11.69 9.59 2.82
C VAL A 192 12.43 9.87 1.51
N GLY A 193 11.94 9.36 0.38
CA GLY A 193 12.59 9.57 -0.92
C GLY A 193 12.72 11.04 -1.31
N HIS A 194 11.73 11.86 -0.96
CA HIS A 194 11.78 13.30 -1.18
C HIS A 194 12.89 13.96 -0.35
N ALA A 195 12.92 13.69 0.96
CA ALA A 195 13.92 14.24 1.87
C ALA A 195 15.35 13.87 1.42
N VAL A 196 15.56 12.63 0.99
CA VAL A 196 16.86 12.16 0.48
C VAL A 196 17.31 12.89 -0.78
N PHE A 197 16.37 13.13 -1.70
CA PHE A 197 16.69 13.90 -2.90
C PHE A 197 17.09 15.35 -2.55
N ASP A 198 16.44 15.97 -1.57
CA ASP A 198 16.76 17.34 -1.15
C ASP A 198 18.19 17.47 -0.59
N GLU A 199 18.73 16.41 0.01
CA GLU A 199 20.12 16.39 0.52
C GLU A 199 21.17 16.22 -0.57
N THR A 200 20.87 15.38 -1.56
CA THR A 200 21.86 14.93 -2.57
C THR A 200 21.76 15.69 -3.89
N LEU A 201 20.55 16.14 -4.25
CA LEU A 201 20.17 16.67 -5.56
C LEU A 201 20.58 15.75 -6.73
N ASN A 202 20.71 14.44 -6.47
CA ASN A 202 21.20 13.46 -7.43
C ASN A 202 20.36 12.19 -7.38
N VAL A 203 19.68 11.91 -8.49
CA VAL A 203 18.78 10.75 -8.60
C VAL A 203 19.55 9.42 -8.57
N SER A 204 20.63 9.29 -9.34
CA SER A 204 21.40 8.04 -9.44
C SER A 204 22.15 7.64 -8.16
N GLN A 205 22.51 8.60 -7.30
CA GLN A 205 23.19 8.29 -6.03
C GLN A 205 22.28 7.59 -5.01
N ASN A 206 20.97 7.66 -5.20
CA ASN A 206 19.97 7.20 -4.23
C ASN A 206 19.30 5.88 -4.64
N PHE A 207 19.89 5.16 -5.60
CA PHE A 207 19.31 3.98 -6.23
C PHE A 207 19.83 2.64 -5.69
N ASP A 208 20.82 2.67 -4.80
CA ASP A 208 21.41 1.50 -4.16
C ASP A 208 20.62 1.14 -2.88
N PHE A 209 19.43 0.55 -3.05
CA PHE A 209 18.59 0.15 -1.92
C PHE A 209 17.84 -1.16 -2.19
N ASP A 210 17.95 -2.07 -1.22
CA ASP A 210 17.44 -3.45 -1.26
C ASP A 210 16.42 -3.70 -0.13
N ALA A 211 15.30 -2.97 -0.12
CA ALA A 211 14.12 -3.43 0.63
C ALA A 211 12.95 -3.64 -0.31
N SER A 212 12.23 -4.75 -0.12
CA SER A 212 11.32 -5.26 -1.15
C SER A 212 9.88 -4.71 -1.08
N LEU A 213 9.45 -4.15 0.07
CA LEU A 213 8.07 -3.70 0.27
C LEU A 213 7.85 -2.17 0.13
N CYS A 214 8.72 -1.36 0.73
CA CYS A 214 8.55 0.10 0.83
C CYS A 214 9.22 0.88 -0.31
N ARG A 215 10.06 0.18 -1.08
CA ARG A 215 10.90 0.74 -2.13
C ARG A 215 10.18 1.48 -3.24
N GLY A 216 9.00 1.00 -3.66
CA GLY A 216 8.21 1.69 -4.68
C GLY A 216 7.98 3.15 -4.30
N GLY A 217 7.49 3.37 -3.08
CA GLY A 217 7.24 4.71 -2.60
C GLY A 217 8.50 5.58 -2.49
N TYR A 218 9.63 5.00 -2.12
CA TYR A 218 10.91 5.71 -2.07
C TYR A 218 11.34 6.26 -3.44
N TYR A 219 11.27 5.45 -4.49
CA TYR A 219 11.55 5.93 -5.85
C TYR A 219 10.55 6.99 -6.32
N HIS A 220 9.26 6.86 -5.95
CA HIS A 220 8.25 7.86 -6.28
C HIS A 220 8.58 9.20 -5.62
N GLY A 221 9.01 9.19 -4.36
CA GLY A 221 9.46 10.36 -3.61
C GLY A 221 10.63 11.07 -4.28
N ILE A 222 11.70 10.33 -4.63
CA ILE A 222 12.88 10.88 -5.32
C ILE A 222 12.47 11.54 -6.64
N MET A 223 11.67 10.85 -7.46
CA MET A 223 11.25 11.37 -8.75
C MET A 223 10.33 12.58 -8.61
N GLY A 224 9.39 12.53 -7.67
CA GLY A 224 8.53 13.65 -7.33
C GLY A 224 9.34 14.89 -6.98
N ALA A 225 10.31 14.76 -6.08
CA ALA A 225 11.19 15.84 -5.65
C ALA A 225 12.07 16.37 -6.79
N PHE A 226 12.66 15.50 -7.60
CA PHE A 226 13.47 15.87 -8.75
C PHE A 226 12.70 16.74 -9.76
N PHE A 227 11.52 16.31 -10.18
CA PHE A 227 10.71 17.07 -11.14
C PHE A 227 10.08 18.32 -10.51
N HIS A 228 9.73 18.29 -9.22
CA HIS A 228 9.32 19.47 -8.48
C HIS A 228 10.44 20.53 -8.47
N ASN A 229 11.68 20.12 -8.19
CA ASN A 229 12.85 21.00 -8.22
C ASN A 229 13.09 21.62 -9.61
N LEU A 230 12.92 20.86 -10.69
CA LEU A 230 13.00 21.40 -12.06
C LEU A 230 11.97 22.51 -12.28
N LYS A 231 10.71 22.26 -11.87
CA LYS A 231 9.60 23.21 -12.00
C LYS A 231 9.85 24.49 -11.20
N GLU A 232 10.19 24.38 -9.92
CA GLU A 232 10.46 25.53 -9.04
C GLU A 232 11.60 26.40 -9.58
N ASN A 233 12.61 25.78 -10.21
CA ASN A 233 13.72 26.48 -10.82
C ASN A 233 13.49 26.92 -12.28
N ASN A 234 12.26 26.77 -12.81
CA ASN A 234 11.92 27.04 -14.21
C ASN A 234 12.84 26.35 -15.23
N LYS A 235 13.32 25.15 -14.90
CA LYS A 235 14.18 24.34 -15.78
C LYS A 235 13.31 23.40 -16.63
N PRO A 236 13.52 23.33 -17.96
CA PRO A 236 12.81 22.37 -18.78
C PRO A 236 13.24 20.93 -18.46
N ILE A 237 12.34 19.98 -18.72
CA ILE A 237 12.68 18.55 -18.72
C ILE A 237 13.69 18.30 -19.85
N SER A 238 14.85 17.75 -19.51
CA SER A 238 15.88 17.37 -20.49
C SER A 238 15.47 16.11 -21.24
N ASP A 239 15.83 15.98 -22.52
CA ASP A 239 15.60 14.76 -23.34
C ASP A 239 16.15 13.47 -22.70
N ASN A 240 17.15 13.60 -21.83
CA ASN A 240 17.75 12.49 -21.09
C ASN A 240 16.85 11.92 -19.97
N TYR A 241 15.65 12.47 -19.74
CA TYR A 241 14.74 11.95 -18.71
C TYR A 241 14.42 10.46 -18.89
N LYS A 242 14.40 9.99 -20.15
CA LYS A 242 14.11 8.59 -20.53
C LYS A 242 15.15 7.59 -20.02
N VAL A 243 16.36 8.07 -19.74
CA VAL A 243 17.50 7.24 -19.33
C VAL A 243 17.87 7.43 -17.86
N ILE A 244 17.10 8.22 -17.11
CA ILE A 244 17.35 8.45 -15.67
C ILE A 244 17.40 7.12 -14.90
N CYS A 245 16.54 6.17 -15.27
CA CYS A 245 16.48 4.86 -14.62
C CYS A 245 17.36 3.80 -15.29
N ASP A 246 18.13 4.11 -16.34
CA ASP A 246 18.88 3.09 -17.12
C ASP A 246 19.91 2.35 -16.23
N ASP A 247 20.47 3.00 -15.20
CA ASP A 247 21.39 2.38 -14.23
C ASP A 247 20.74 1.25 -13.41
N LEU A 248 19.41 1.24 -13.30
CA LEU A 248 18.65 0.21 -12.58
C LEU A 248 18.21 -0.94 -13.49
N MET A 249 18.50 -0.90 -14.80
CA MET A 249 18.06 -1.92 -15.75
C MET A 249 18.50 -3.33 -15.32
N GLY A 250 17.57 -4.28 -15.36
CA GLY A 250 17.80 -5.67 -14.96
C GLY A 250 17.66 -5.94 -13.46
N THR A 251 17.41 -4.89 -12.66
CA THR A 251 17.08 -5.03 -11.23
C THR A 251 15.56 -5.00 -11.03
N SER A 252 15.08 -5.47 -9.87
CA SER A 252 13.68 -5.29 -9.46
C SER A 252 13.25 -3.83 -9.31
N ASN A 253 14.20 -2.90 -9.23
CA ASN A 253 13.98 -1.49 -8.89
C ASN A 253 13.66 -0.64 -10.12
N TYR A 254 13.97 -1.14 -11.32
CA TYR A 254 13.74 -0.42 -12.56
C TYR A 254 12.27 -0.04 -12.77
N SER A 255 11.36 -0.97 -12.49
CA SER A 255 9.91 -0.75 -12.61
C SER A 255 9.43 0.39 -11.73
N ASP A 256 9.87 0.38 -10.46
CA ASP A 256 9.52 1.35 -9.44
C ASP A 256 10.07 2.74 -9.80
N CYS A 257 11.30 2.82 -10.31
CA CYS A 257 11.89 4.07 -10.81
C CYS A 257 11.08 4.66 -11.97
N ILE A 258 10.73 3.84 -12.97
CA ILE A 258 9.94 4.31 -14.13
C ILE A 258 8.52 4.70 -13.72
N HIS A 259 7.92 3.98 -12.77
CA HIS A 259 6.63 4.36 -12.20
C HIS A 259 6.73 5.72 -11.50
N GLY A 260 7.72 5.91 -10.63
CA GLY A 260 8.01 7.17 -9.96
C GLY A 260 8.26 8.33 -10.94
N LEU A 261 8.92 8.08 -12.07
CA LEU A 261 9.10 9.07 -13.13
C LEU A 261 7.75 9.61 -13.61
N GLY A 262 6.72 8.76 -13.69
CA GLY A 262 5.35 9.16 -13.97
C GLY A 262 4.76 10.14 -12.95
N HIS A 263 4.96 9.88 -11.64
CA HIS A 263 4.58 10.83 -10.58
C HIS A 263 5.27 12.19 -10.77
N GLY A 264 6.57 12.17 -11.05
CA GLY A 264 7.35 13.39 -11.30
C GLY A 264 6.85 14.19 -12.50
N LEU A 265 6.57 13.54 -13.63
CA LEU A 265 6.10 14.19 -14.85
C LEU A 265 4.79 14.96 -14.65
N ILE A 266 3.81 14.36 -13.95
CA ILE A 266 2.55 15.05 -13.68
C ILE A 266 2.74 16.16 -12.63
N ASN A 267 3.63 15.99 -11.64
CA ASN A 267 3.94 17.06 -10.67
C ASN A 267 4.64 18.26 -11.31
N TYR A 268 5.44 18.05 -12.35
CA TYR A 268 6.06 19.12 -13.14
C TYR A 268 4.99 20.01 -13.80
N ASN A 269 3.92 19.41 -14.36
CA ASN A 269 2.80 20.14 -14.98
C ASN A 269 1.43 19.55 -14.60
N PRO A 270 0.92 19.82 -13.38
CA PRO A 270 -0.26 19.15 -12.83
C PRO A 270 -1.56 19.52 -13.57
N ALA A 271 -1.57 20.65 -14.26
CA ALA A 271 -2.72 21.11 -15.04
C ALA A 271 -2.86 20.40 -16.39
N ASN A 272 -1.86 19.63 -16.84
CA ASN A 272 -1.84 19.04 -18.17
C ASN A 272 -1.46 17.55 -18.15
N LEU A 273 -2.49 16.72 -17.94
CA LEU A 273 -2.39 15.26 -18.00
C LEU A 273 -1.86 14.76 -19.36
N GLU A 274 -2.31 15.35 -20.46
CA GLU A 274 -1.92 14.94 -21.82
C GLU A 274 -0.41 15.10 -22.03
N SER A 275 0.16 16.21 -21.56
CA SER A 275 1.60 16.45 -21.63
C SER A 275 2.40 15.42 -20.84
N ALA A 276 1.93 14.99 -19.66
CA ALA A 276 2.63 13.98 -18.86
C ALA A 276 2.62 12.61 -19.54
N ILE A 277 1.47 12.22 -20.12
CA ILE A 277 1.34 10.96 -20.88
C ILE A 277 2.22 10.96 -22.13
N GLU A 278 2.31 12.10 -22.84
CA GLU A 278 3.13 12.22 -24.06
C GLU A 278 4.63 11.96 -23.77
N TYR A 279 5.12 12.39 -22.60
CA TYR A 279 6.48 12.04 -22.18
C TYR A 279 6.65 10.52 -21.96
N CYS A 280 5.64 9.83 -21.43
CA CYS A 280 5.67 8.38 -21.29
C CYS A 280 5.58 7.67 -22.67
N HIS A 281 4.85 8.22 -23.65
CA HIS A 281 4.71 7.64 -25.01
C HIS A 281 6.03 7.51 -25.77
N GLN A 282 7.02 8.32 -25.42
CA GLN A 282 8.33 8.29 -26.07
C GLN A 282 9.23 7.14 -25.57
N MET A 283 8.73 6.28 -24.68
CA MET A 283 9.44 5.17 -24.08
C MET A 283 9.05 3.81 -24.69
N SER A 284 9.72 2.74 -24.26
CA SER A 284 9.29 1.35 -24.56
C SER A 284 7.90 1.05 -24.03
N TYR A 285 7.27 -0.06 -24.43
CA TYR A 285 5.90 -0.36 -23.98
C TYR A 285 5.80 -0.52 -22.46
N PHE A 286 6.68 -1.32 -21.84
CA PHE A 286 6.64 -1.48 -20.39
C PHE A 286 6.98 -0.17 -19.67
N GLN A 287 7.93 0.62 -20.18
CA GLN A 287 8.20 1.91 -19.56
C GLN A 287 6.99 2.84 -19.69
N TYR A 288 6.38 2.89 -20.88
CA TYR A 288 5.16 3.63 -21.13
C TYR A 288 4.04 3.20 -20.18
N TYR A 289 3.83 1.90 -20.01
CA TYR A 289 2.84 1.35 -19.09
C TYR A 289 3.11 1.77 -17.65
N SER A 290 4.32 1.52 -17.15
CA SER A 290 4.69 1.82 -15.76
C SER A 290 4.67 3.32 -15.47
N CYS A 291 5.23 4.13 -16.37
CA CYS A 291 5.21 5.59 -16.31
C CYS A 291 3.78 6.12 -16.34
N THR A 292 2.93 5.63 -17.25
CA THR A 292 1.54 6.07 -17.33
C THR A 292 0.75 5.64 -16.10
N ALA A 293 1.03 4.46 -15.54
CA ALA A 293 0.43 4.03 -14.29
C ALA A 293 0.78 5.00 -13.15
N GLY A 294 2.04 5.43 -13.03
CA GLY A 294 2.45 6.44 -12.04
C GLY A 294 1.85 7.83 -12.28
N VAL A 295 1.78 8.27 -13.55
CA VAL A 295 1.05 9.51 -13.92
C VAL A 295 -0.40 9.42 -13.45
N MET A 296 -1.09 8.31 -13.72
CA MET A 296 -2.50 8.15 -13.36
C MET A 296 -2.72 8.05 -11.87
N MET A 297 -1.88 7.31 -11.14
CA MET A 297 -1.95 7.19 -9.69
C MET A 297 -1.86 8.56 -9.02
N GLN A 298 -0.86 9.36 -9.40
CA GLN A 298 -0.68 10.70 -8.86
C GLN A 298 -1.77 11.66 -9.35
N TYR A 299 -2.19 11.57 -10.61
CA TYR A 299 -3.24 12.43 -11.15
C TYR A 299 -4.58 12.21 -10.44
N THR A 300 -5.05 10.96 -10.29
CA THR A 300 -6.32 10.67 -9.63
C THR A 300 -6.29 11.05 -8.17
N ASP A 301 -5.16 10.82 -7.49
CA ASP A 301 -4.96 11.26 -6.10
C ASP A 301 -5.03 12.78 -5.96
N ASN A 302 -4.34 13.53 -6.83
CA ASN A 302 -4.40 15.00 -6.86
C ASN A 302 -5.83 15.49 -7.11
N GLN A 303 -6.55 14.90 -8.08
CA GLN A 303 -7.92 15.30 -8.40
C GLN A 303 -8.89 15.05 -7.25
N LEU A 304 -8.75 13.92 -6.54
CA LEU A 304 -9.59 13.60 -5.39
C LEU A 304 -9.26 14.48 -4.19
N THR A 305 -7.99 14.78 -3.96
CA THR A 305 -7.54 15.67 -2.89
C THR A 305 -8.00 17.11 -3.11
N GLU A 306 -7.87 17.63 -4.33
CA GLU A 306 -8.19 19.04 -4.64
C GLU A 306 -9.69 19.29 -4.83
N PHE A 307 -10.40 18.38 -5.52
CA PHE A 307 -11.79 18.58 -5.94
C PHE A 307 -12.79 17.63 -5.27
N GLY A 308 -12.33 16.64 -4.50
CA GLY A 308 -13.17 15.65 -3.85
C GLY A 308 -13.77 14.61 -4.81
N ALA A 309 -14.33 13.55 -4.23
CA ALA A 309 -15.02 12.47 -4.95
C ALA A 309 -16.46 12.85 -5.35
N THR A 310 -16.63 13.96 -6.08
CA THR A 310 -17.94 14.40 -6.61
C THR A 310 -18.31 13.67 -7.89
N LYS A 311 -19.60 13.62 -8.24
CA LYS A 311 -20.07 12.94 -9.45
C LYS A 311 -19.44 13.56 -10.70
N GLU A 312 -19.39 14.89 -10.73
CA GLU A 312 -18.83 15.68 -11.80
C GLU A 312 -17.32 15.39 -11.96
N ASN A 313 -16.55 15.46 -10.88
CA ASN A 313 -15.11 15.21 -10.92
C ASN A 313 -14.77 13.78 -11.34
N LEU A 314 -15.41 12.78 -10.71
CA LEU A 314 -15.20 11.35 -11.01
C LEU A 314 -15.52 10.99 -12.47
N SER A 315 -16.51 11.66 -13.06
CA SER A 315 -16.92 11.41 -14.45
C SER A 315 -16.05 12.16 -15.46
N ASP A 316 -15.53 13.35 -15.11
CA ASP A 316 -14.74 14.17 -16.01
C ASP A 316 -13.23 13.83 -16.02
N MET A 317 -12.68 13.40 -14.87
CA MET A 317 -11.24 13.16 -14.71
C MET A 317 -10.71 12.07 -15.65
N CYS A 318 -11.53 11.04 -15.92
CA CYS A 318 -11.20 9.90 -16.78
C CYS A 318 -12.22 9.77 -17.92
N SER A 319 -12.29 10.76 -18.82
CA SER A 319 -13.25 10.75 -19.94
C SER A 319 -12.69 10.08 -21.21
N GLU A 320 -13.46 9.18 -21.84
CA GLU A 320 -13.14 8.61 -23.16
C GLU A 320 -13.07 9.66 -24.28
N SER A 321 -13.63 10.85 -24.07
CA SER A 321 -13.49 11.97 -25.02
C SER A 321 -12.10 12.62 -25.00
N LYS A 322 -11.37 12.47 -23.90
CA LYS A 322 -10.03 13.05 -23.68
C LYS A 322 -8.92 11.99 -23.77
N LEU A 323 -9.24 10.74 -23.43
CA LEU A 323 -8.26 9.68 -23.27
C LEU A 323 -8.50 8.56 -24.29
N ASN A 324 -7.41 8.00 -24.81
CA ASN A 324 -7.50 6.75 -25.56
C ASN A 324 -7.95 5.59 -24.64
N LYS A 325 -8.39 4.48 -25.24
CA LYS A 325 -8.97 3.34 -24.52
C LYS A 325 -8.05 2.75 -23.43
N PHE A 326 -6.74 2.68 -23.67
CA PHE A 326 -5.77 2.17 -22.71
C PHE A 326 -5.67 3.11 -21.50
N THR A 327 -5.43 4.39 -21.78
CA THR A 327 -5.27 5.44 -20.77
C THR A 327 -6.56 5.63 -19.96
N PHE A 328 -7.73 5.55 -20.60
CA PHE A 328 -9.03 5.54 -19.94
C PHE A 328 -9.15 4.39 -18.94
N ASN A 329 -8.89 3.15 -19.36
CA ASN A 329 -8.97 1.99 -18.47
C ASN A 329 -7.98 2.13 -17.30
N MET A 330 -6.76 2.61 -17.56
CA MET A 330 -5.73 2.85 -16.53
C MET A 330 -6.19 3.90 -15.52
N CYS A 331 -6.76 5.00 -16.01
CA CYS A 331 -7.31 6.08 -15.19
C CYS A 331 -8.46 5.56 -14.31
N SER A 332 -9.43 4.83 -14.87
CA SER A 332 -10.55 4.24 -14.10
C SER A 332 -10.09 3.24 -13.04
N LYS A 333 -9.03 2.45 -13.30
CA LYS A 333 -8.42 1.58 -12.29
C LYS A 333 -7.86 2.39 -11.13
N ASN A 334 -7.11 3.47 -11.43
CA ASN A 334 -6.50 4.31 -10.42
C ASN A 334 -7.52 5.09 -9.59
N ILE A 335 -8.70 5.44 -10.13
CA ILE A 335 -9.81 5.94 -9.30
C ILE A 335 -10.16 4.92 -8.21
N GLY A 336 -10.30 3.64 -8.56
CA GLY A 336 -10.61 2.58 -7.59
C GLY A 336 -9.54 2.44 -6.50
N ILE A 337 -8.27 2.53 -6.88
CA ILE A 337 -7.12 2.49 -5.95
C ILE A 337 -7.13 3.71 -5.03
N SER A 338 -7.20 4.92 -5.58
CA SER A 338 -7.21 6.15 -4.78
C SER A 338 -8.41 6.21 -3.84
N LEU A 339 -9.60 5.77 -4.28
CA LEU A 339 -10.78 5.72 -3.41
C LEU A 339 -10.61 4.75 -2.25
N ALA A 340 -9.91 3.62 -2.42
CA ALA A 340 -9.60 2.72 -1.31
C ALA A 340 -8.80 3.47 -0.23
N PHE A 341 -7.71 4.14 -0.61
CA PHE A 341 -6.88 4.89 0.34
C PHE A 341 -7.62 6.08 0.98
N HIS A 342 -8.34 6.88 0.20
CA HIS A 342 -9.11 8.05 0.69
C HIS A 342 -10.26 7.67 1.64
N ASN A 343 -10.62 6.39 1.71
CA ASN A 343 -11.72 5.91 2.55
C ASN A 343 -11.28 4.80 3.51
N ASN A 344 -9.99 4.74 3.86
CA ASN A 344 -9.43 3.77 4.81
C ASN A 344 -9.84 2.32 4.47
N HIS A 345 -9.75 1.97 3.18
CA HIS A 345 -10.13 0.66 2.63
C HIS A 345 -11.58 0.23 2.92
N ASP A 346 -12.49 1.14 3.29
CA ASP A 346 -13.91 0.83 3.44
C ASP A 346 -14.55 0.59 2.05
N LEU A 347 -14.83 -0.69 1.75
CA LEU A 347 -15.45 -1.11 0.50
C LEU A 347 -16.84 -0.51 0.29
N ASN A 348 -17.65 -0.41 1.34
CA ASN A 348 -19.03 0.08 1.25
C ASN A 348 -19.07 1.59 0.99
N LYS A 349 -18.15 2.34 1.58
CA LYS A 349 -18.01 3.77 1.34
C LYS A 349 -17.43 4.03 -0.05
N SER A 350 -16.34 3.35 -0.40
CA SER A 350 -15.61 3.55 -1.66
C SER A 350 -16.43 3.14 -2.90
N SER A 351 -17.18 2.04 -2.81
CA SER A 351 -17.97 1.55 -3.94
C SER A 351 -19.08 2.51 -4.37
N LYS A 352 -19.65 3.29 -3.44
CA LYS A 352 -20.64 4.34 -3.75
C LYS A 352 -20.05 5.40 -4.67
N PHE A 353 -18.79 5.78 -4.49
CA PHE A 353 -18.12 6.73 -5.36
C PHE A 353 -17.87 6.16 -6.75
N CYS A 354 -17.37 4.91 -6.88
CA CYS A 354 -17.23 4.28 -8.20
C CYS A 354 -18.58 4.21 -8.97
N GLN A 355 -19.70 3.99 -8.26
CA GLN A 355 -21.05 3.98 -8.85
C GLN A 355 -21.54 5.35 -9.33
N MET A 356 -20.88 6.44 -8.93
CA MET A 356 -21.21 7.79 -9.39
C MET A 356 -20.60 8.11 -10.77
N ILE A 357 -19.62 7.34 -11.24
CA ILE A 357 -19.01 7.51 -12.56
C ILE A 357 -20.06 7.26 -13.64
N GLU A 358 -20.32 8.26 -14.50
CA GLU A 358 -21.38 8.18 -15.52
C GLU A 358 -21.11 7.14 -16.62
N ASN A 359 -19.84 6.91 -16.96
CA ASN A 359 -19.47 5.88 -17.91
C ASN A 359 -19.54 4.50 -17.24
N GLU A 360 -20.47 3.65 -17.70
CA GLU A 360 -20.73 2.32 -17.14
C GLU A 360 -19.46 1.46 -17.08
N LYS A 361 -18.68 1.42 -18.17
CA LYS A 361 -17.43 0.66 -18.24
C LYS A 361 -16.37 1.20 -17.26
N GLY A 362 -16.27 2.53 -17.14
CA GLY A 362 -15.37 3.17 -16.17
C GLY A 362 -15.75 2.83 -14.72
N SER A 363 -17.05 2.83 -14.42
CA SER A 363 -17.59 2.44 -13.11
C SER A 363 -17.28 0.98 -12.78
N GLU A 364 -17.49 0.05 -13.73
CA GLU A 364 -17.15 -1.36 -13.57
C GLU A 364 -15.67 -1.59 -13.29
N ILE A 365 -14.79 -0.94 -14.06
CA ILE A 365 -13.34 -1.04 -13.89
C ILE A 365 -12.91 -0.49 -12.52
N CYS A 366 -13.47 0.65 -12.10
CA CYS A 366 -13.24 1.23 -10.78
C CYS A 366 -13.62 0.26 -9.66
N LEU A 367 -14.81 -0.33 -9.73
CA LEU A 367 -15.31 -1.28 -8.72
C LEU A 367 -14.48 -2.57 -8.68
N GLU A 368 -14.07 -3.10 -9.84
CA GLU A 368 -13.26 -4.30 -9.90
C GLU A 368 -11.89 -4.06 -9.27
N GLN A 369 -11.25 -2.94 -9.60
CA GLN A 369 -9.94 -2.61 -9.06
C GLN A 369 -10.00 -2.28 -7.56
N LEU A 370 -11.02 -1.53 -7.12
CA LEU A 370 -11.25 -1.23 -5.70
C LEU A 370 -11.29 -2.50 -4.85
N LYS A 371 -12.06 -3.51 -5.28
CA LYS A 371 -12.16 -4.79 -4.56
C LYS A 371 -10.82 -5.50 -4.48
N LYS A 372 -10.03 -5.46 -5.55
CA LYS A 372 -8.70 -6.07 -5.57
C LYS A 372 -7.75 -5.39 -4.59
N GLU A 373 -7.81 -4.07 -4.48
CA GLU A 373 -6.97 -3.32 -3.55
C GLU A 373 -7.32 -3.64 -2.09
N ILE A 374 -8.62 -3.64 -1.75
CA ILE A 374 -9.07 -3.95 -0.39
C ILE A 374 -8.76 -5.41 0.00
N LEU A 375 -8.97 -6.37 -0.92
CA LEU A 375 -8.63 -7.77 -0.66
C LEU A 375 -7.13 -7.99 -0.44
N LYS A 376 -6.26 -7.15 -1.04
CA LYS A 376 -4.81 -7.24 -0.86
C LYS A 376 -4.39 -6.76 0.52
N ASP A 377 -5.08 -5.77 1.06
CA ASP A 377 -4.92 -5.26 2.43
C ASP A 377 -5.35 -6.32 3.45
N GLU A 378 -6.55 -6.89 3.30
CA GLU A 378 -7.12 -7.91 4.19
C GLU A 378 -6.30 -9.22 4.25
N LEU A 379 -5.62 -9.58 3.16
CA LEU A 379 -4.83 -10.82 3.06
C LEU A 379 -3.35 -10.65 3.48
N GLY A 380 -2.96 -9.49 4.03
CA GLY A 380 -1.63 -9.27 4.60
C GLY A 380 -0.51 -9.77 3.70
N THR A 381 -0.38 -9.26 2.48
CA THR A 381 0.76 -9.52 1.58
C THR A 381 1.25 -11.00 1.47
N GLN A 382 0.36 -12.00 1.52
CA GLN A 382 0.76 -13.41 1.32
C GLN A 382 1.15 -13.77 -0.13
N THR A 383 1.21 -12.80 -1.03
CA THR A 383 1.90 -12.98 -2.31
C THR A 383 3.13 -12.08 -2.37
N GLN A 384 4.06 -12.33 -1.44
CA GLN A 384 5.47 -12.21 -1.78
C GLN A 384 5.72 -13.15 -2.96
N PHE A 385 5.67 -12.62 -4.19
CA PHE A 385 6.57 -13.15 -5.20
C PHE A 385 7.94 -13.09 -4.55
N THR A 386 8.57 -14.24 -4.35
CA THR A 386 9.92 -14.29 -3.82
C THR A 386 10.79 -13.34 -4.65
N GLU A 387 11.81 -12.71 -4.05
CA GLU A 387 12.76 -11.84 -4.75
C GLU A 387 13.29 -12.51 -6.05
N ASN A 388 13.42 -13.84 -5.99
CA ASN A 388 13.77 -14.75 -7.09
C ASN A 388 12.72 -14.87 -8.21
N GLU A 389 11.44 -14.61 -7.97
CA GLU A 389 10.38 -14.61 -8.98
C GLU A 389 10.26 -13.27 -9.70
N LYS A 390 10.55 -12.14 -9.02
CA LYS A 390 10.60 -10.80 -9.63
C LYS A 390 11.89 -10.57 -10.45
N THR A 391 13.01 -11.18 -10.06
CA THR A 391 14.29 -11.12 -10.79
C THR A 391 14.34 -12.02 -12.03
N LYS A 392 13.49 -13.04 -12.15
CA LYS A 392 13.57 -14.04 -13.24
C LYS A 392 12.97 -13.61 -14.58
N PHE A 393 12.31 -12.47 -14.64
CA PHE A 393 11.54 -12.04 -15.82
C PHE A 393 11.77 -10.57 -16.13
N GLN A 394 13.04 -10.19 -16.25
CA GLN A 394 13.40 -8.82 -16.53
C GLN A 394 13.27 -8.55 -18.02
N PRO A 395 12.54 -7.50 -18.43
CA PRO A 395 12.47 -7.09 -19.82
C PRO A 395 13.89 -6.87 -20.35
N GLN A 396 14.24 -7.52 -21.45
CA GLN A 396 15.41 -7.18 -22.23
C GLN A 396 14.98 -6.27 -23.37
N TRP A 397 15.75 -5.21 -23.60
CA TRP A 397 15.28 -4.03 -24.30
C TRP A 397 16.24 -3.63 -25.39
N ILE A 398 15.71 -3.28 -26.56
CA ILE A 398 16.57 -3.05 -27.72
C ILE A 398 16.18 -1.75 -28.41
N LYS A 399 17.14 -0.82 -28.43
CA LYS A 399 17.02 0.51 -29.02
C LYS A 399 17.30 0.43 -30.53
N GLN A 400 16.52 1.13 -31.34
CA GLN A 400 16.85 1.46 -32.72
C GLN A 400 18.00 2.47 -32.74
N GLY A 401 18.70 2.60 -33.87
CA GLY A 401 19.83 3.54 -34.03
C GLY A 401 19.47 5.03 -33.84
N ASP A 402 18.20 5.37 -33.70
CA ASP A 402 17.66 6.70 -33.36
C ASP A 402 17.26 6.85 -31.87
N GLY A 403 17.38 5.77 -31.08
CA GLY A 403 17.06 5.74 -29.65
C GLY A 403 15.63 5.28 -29.30
N LYS A 404 14.77 4.93 -30.27
CA LYS A 404 13.42 4.39 -29.98
C LYS A 404 13.49 2.94 -29.51
N TRP A 405 12.81 2.60 -28.42
CA TRP A 405 12.71 1.22 -27.96
C TRP A 405 11.73 0.41 -28.80
N ILE A 406 12.13 -0.80 -29.22
CA ILE A 406 11.41 -1.59 -30.22
C ILE A 406 10.59 -2.71 -29.56
N VAL A 407 11.13 -3.39 -28.54
CA VAL A 407 10.59 -4.65 -28.01
C VAL A 407 10.98 -4.86 -26.55
N ASP A 408 10.08 -5.52 -25.80
CA ASP A 408 10.32 -5.95 -24.43
C ASP A 408 10.30 -7.49 -24.36
N PHE A 409 11.40 -8.09 -23.92
CA PHE A 409 11.50 -9.55 -23.72
C PHE A 409 11.35 -9.92 -22.25
N ASN A 410 10.22 -10.51 -21.88
CA ASN A 410 10.02 -11.09 -20.57
C ASN A 410 10.37 -12.59 -20.63
N SER A 411 11.58 -12.93 -20.19
CA SER A 411 12.11 -14.30 -20.16
C SER A 411 13.25 -14.45 -19.14
N LYS A 412 13.54 -15.69 -18.75
CA LYS A 412 14.78 -16.07 -18.05
C LYS A 412 15.97 -16.23 -19.00
N ALA A 413 15.70 -16.46 -20.29
CA ALA A 413 16.75 -16.60 -21.29
C ALA A 413 17.42 -15.26 -21.57
N VAL A 414 18.74 -15.27 -21.73
CA VAL A 414 19.51 -14.11 -22.18
C VAL A 414 19.29 -13.94 -23.68
N ILE A 415 18.68 -12.82 -24.05
CA ILE A 415 18.49 -12.37 -25.43
C ILE A 415 19.73 -11.62 -25.91
N SER A 416 20.20 -11.95 -27.09
CA SER A 416 21.40 -11.39 -27.72
C SER A 416 21.21 -11.25 -29.23
N ASP A 417 22.17 -10.61 -29.92
CA ASP A 417 22.22 -10.51 -31.38
C ASP A 417 20.92 -10.03 -32.04
N PHE A 418 20.21 -9.11 -31.36
CA PHE A 418 18.94 -8.64 -31.89
C PHE A 418 19.13 -7.73 -33.08
N GLU A 419 18.27 -7.92 -34.08
CA GLU A 419 18.19 -7.09 -35.26
C GLU A 419 16.73 -6.83 -35.60
N TYR A 420 16.40 -5.57 -35.89
CA TYR A 420 15.09 -5.19 -36.42
C TYR A 420 15.26 -4.44 -37.74
N VAL A 421 14.54 -4.87 -38.77
CA VAL A 421 14.55 -4.26 -40.10
C VAL A 421 13.16 -3.72 -40.41
N GLU A 422 13.00 -2.41 -40.17
CA GLU A 422 11.72 -1.69 -40.25
C GLU A 422 11.02 -1.86 -41.60
N GLY A 423 11.76 -1.75 -42.70
CA GLY A 423 11.20 -1.79 -44.06
C GLY A 423 10.48 -3.09 -44.42
N ILE A 424 10.82 -4.19 -43.76
CA ILE A 424 10.15 -5.50 -43.92
C ILE A 424 9.54 -6.02 -42.61
N LYS A 425 9.53 -5.20 -41.55
CA LYS A 425 9.07 -5.58 -40.19
C LYS A 425 9.60 -6.95 -39.75
N MET A 426 10.90 -7.17 -39.97
CA MET A 426 11.60 -8.38 -39.59
C MET A 426 12.30 -8.17 -38.25
N MET A 427 12.24 -9.17 -37.38
CA MET A 427 12.95 -9.19 -36.11
C MET A 427 13.72 -10.49 -35.96
N GLN A 428 14.98 -10.41 -35.55
CA GLN A 428 15.83 -11.54 -35.24
C GLN A 428 16.42 -11.37 -33.84
N PHE A 429 16.64 -12.46 -33.12
CA PHE A 429 17.43 -12.46 -31.88
C PHE A 429 17.87 -13.88 -31.51
N SER A 430 18.92 -13.99 -30.71
CA SER A 430 19.42 -15.25 -30.15
C SER A 430 19.03 -15.38 -28.69
N PHE A 431 18.85 -16.61 -28.20
CA PHE A 431 18.61 -16.91 -26.79
C PHE A 431 19.43 -18.11 -26.32
N ASP A 432 19.89 -18.06 -25.08
CA ASP A 432 20.88 -19.00 -24.53
C ASP A 432 20.29 -20.32 -24.01
N VAL A 433 19.05 -20.33 -23.53
CA VAL A 433 18.39 -21.53 -22.98
C VAL A 433 16.93 -21.69 -23.43
N PRO A 434 16.44 -22.93 -23.65
CA PRO A 434 15.05 -23.20 -24.02
C PRO A 434 14.08 -22.94 -22.87
N GLU A 435 13.73 -21.67 -22.68
CA GLU A 435 12.79 -21.17 -21.69
C GLU A 435 11.68 -20.38 -22.37
N MET A 436 10.55 -20.18 -21.68
CA MET A 436 9.46 -19.38 -22.22
C MET A 436 9.92 -17.93 -22.45
N ILE A 437 9.70 -17.44 -23.67
CA ILE A 437 10.01 -16.06 -24.07
C ILE A 437 8.69 -15.36 -24.38
N LYS A 438 8.38 -14.30 -23.64
CA LYS A 438 7.23 -13.44 -23.91
C LYS A 438 7.71 -12.09 -24.42
N ILE A 439 7.32 -11.77 -25.64
CA ILE A 439 7.69 -10.55 -26.35
C ILE A 439 6.50 -9.60 -26.33
N TYR A 440 6.72 -8.35 -25.93
CA TYR A 440 5.76 -7.27 -26.13
C TYR A 440 6.32 -6.29 -27.15
N ALA A 441 5.56 -6.06 -28.21
CA ALA A 441 5.95 -5.11 -29.26
C ALA A 441 4.74 -4.30 -29.71
N TRP A 442 4.99 -3.06 -30.11
CA TRP A 442 3.96 -2.21 -30.70
C TRP A 442 3.42 -2.84 -31.99
N ASN A 443 2.10 -2.77 -32.18
CA ASN A 443 1.42 -3.33 -33.35
C ASN A 443 1.99 -2.81 -34.67
N GLU A 444 2.47 -1.56 -34.68
CA GLU A 444 3.10 -0.93 -35.85
C GLU A 444 4.42 -1.59 -36.26
N LEU A 445 5.13 -2.23 -35.33
CA LEU A 445 6.43 -2.88 -35.56
C LEU A 445 6.30 -4.30 -36.10
N LEU A 446 5.09 -4.87 -36.07
CA LEU A 446 4.83 -6.23 -36.52
C LEU A 446 4.01 -6.24 -37.82
N PRO A 447 4.23 -7.24 -38.71
CA PRO A 447 3.41 -7.43 -39.89
C PRO A 447 2.06 -8.05 -39.50
N GLU A 448 1.00 -7.82 -40.29
CA GLU A 448 -0.35 -8.33 -39.96
C GLU A 448 -0.42 -9.85 -39.78
N LYS A 449 0.34 -10.58 -40.60
CA LYS A 449 0.57 -12.02 -40.47
C LYS A 449 2.06 -12.24 -40.36
N LEU A 450 2.47 -13.08 -39.42
CA LEU A 450 3.88 -13.35 -39.16
C LEU A 450 4.15 -14.86 -39.06
N ILE A 451 5.37 -15.25 -39.36
CA ILE A 451 5.94 -16.56 -39.06
C ILE A 451 7.03 -16.36 -38.03
N VAL A 452 7.11 -17.28 -37.07
CA VAL A 452 8.24 -17.39 -36.15
C VAL A 452 8.99 -18.67 -36.48
N THR A 453 10.30 -18.54 -36.67
CA THR A 453 11.19 -19.69 -36.85
C THR A 453 12.26 -19.70 -35.78
N ILE A 454 12.75 -20.88 -35.42
CA ILE A 454 13.88 -21.09 -34.50
C ILE A 454 14.90 -21.95 -35.24
N ASN A 455 16.12 -21.46 -35.36
CA ASN A 455 17.19 -22.12 -36.13
C ASN A 455 16.78 -22.45 -37.58
N GLY A 456 15.91 -21.63 -38.17
CA GLY A 456 15.38 -21.80 -39.53
C GLY A 456 14.22 -22.80 -39.65
N GLU A 457 13.79 -23.43 -38.56
CA GLU A 457 12.62 -24.33 -38.52
C GLU A 457 11.39 -23.60 -38.00
N HIS A 458 10.21 -23.89 -38.56
CA HIS A 458 8.96 -23.26 -38.14
C HIS A 458 8.57 -23.69 -36.72
N GLU A 459 8.47 -22.74 -35.79
CA GLU A 459 8.05 -23.01 -34.41
C GLU A 459 6.52 -23.15 -34.34
N ARG A 460 6.05 -24.24 -33.74
CA ARG A 460 4.61 -24.54 -33.63
C ARG A 460 4.04 -24.10 -32.28
N ASN A 461 4.89 -23.97 -31.27
CA ASN A 461 4.53 -23.52 -29.93
C ASN A 461 4.62 -22.00 -29.81
N VAL A 462 3.92 -21.29 -30.70
CA VAL A 462 3.83 -19.84 -30.68
C VAL A 462 2.39 -19.41 -30.45
N VAL A 463 2.19 -18.58 -29.42
CA VAL A 463 0.91 -17.93 -29.15
C VAL A 463 1.05 -16.44 -29.41
N ILE A 464 0.33 -15.94 -30.40
CA ILE A 464 0.28 -14.52 -30.73
C ILE A 464 -1.06 -13.98 -30.26
N LYS A 465 -1.03 -13.03 -29.33
CA LYS A 465 -2.22 -12.29 -28.89
C LYS A 465 -2.03 -10.83 -29.24
N ARG A 466 -2.78 -10.38 -30.25
CA ARG A 466 -2.96 -8.97 -30.52
C ARG A 466 -3.96 -8.41 -29.55
N ASP A 467 -3.55 -7.46 -28.75
CA ASP A 467 -4.48 -6.77 -27.90
C ASP A 467 -5.41 -5.89 -28.77
N THR A 468 -6.70 -5.92 -28.47
CA THR A 468 -7.74 -5.12 -29.18
C THR A 468 -8.06 -3.82 -28.44
N VAL A 469 -7.45 -3.66 -27.27
CA VAL A 469 -7.55 -2.53 -26.35
C VAL A 469 -6.26 -1.73 -26.40
N GLU A 470 -5.13 -2.42 -26.41
CA GLU A 470 -3.80 -1.83 -26.39
C GLU A 470 -3.13 -1.95 -27.76
N PRO A 471 -2.35 -0.95 -28.22
CA PRO A 471 -1.66 -0.98 -29.51
C PRO A 471 -0.42 -1.91 -29.48
N ILE A 472 -0.51 -3.03 -28.75
CA ILE A 472 0.57 -3.99 -28.58
C ILE A 472 0.15 -5.42 -28.90
N THR A 473 1.14 -6.17 -29.34
CA THR A 473 1.03 -7.61 -29.55
C THR A 473 1.95 -8.29 -28.55
N SER A 474 1.40 -9.29 -27.86
CA SER A 474 2.21 -10.24 -27.12
C SER A 474 2.47 -11.49 -27.96
N ILE A 475 3.73 -11.87 -28.08
CA ILE A 475 4.16 -13.12 -28.73
C ILE A 475 4.80 -13.98 -27.66
N MET A 476 4.21 -15.14 -27.39
CA MET A 476 4.77 -16.12 -26.47
C MET A 476 5.34 -17.26 -27.28
N ILE A 477 6.62 -17.56 -27.05
CA ILE A 477 7.38 -18.62 -27.69
C ILE A 477 7.80 -19.59 -26.57
N SER A 478 7.55 -20.88 -26.77
CA SER A 478 7.99 -21.94 -25.85
C SER A 478 8.90 -22.91 -26.60
N PRO A 479 10.18 -22.55 -26.77
CA PRO A 479 11.14 -23.29 -27.57
C PRO A 479 11.62 -24.56 -26.85
N ASP A 480 11.83 -25.64 -27.61
CA ASP A 480 12.41 -26.89 -27.09
C ASP A 480 13.96 -26.89 -27.09
N VAL A 481 14.57 -25.97 -27.85
CA VAL A 481 16.03 -25.82 -28.00
C VAL A 481 16.44 -24.36 -27.95
N SER A 482 17.65 -24.06 -27.49
CA SER A 482 18.27 -22.74 -27.64
C SER A 482 18.53 -22.42 -29.11
N GLY A 483 18.59 -21.14 -29.48
CA GLY A 483 18.84 -20.80 -30.88
C GLY A 483 18.56 -19.37 -31.28
N THR A 484 18.50 -19.16 -32.59
CA THR A 484 18.15 -17.87 -33.19
C THR A 484 16.68 -17.90 -33.62
N VAL A 485 15.90 -16.97 -33.06
CA VAL A 485 14.54 -16.68 -33.48
C VAL A 485 14.57 -15.71 -34.66
N LEU A 486 13.74 -15.98 -35.66
CA LEU A 486 13.44 -15.05 -36.73
C LEU A 486 11.92 -14.90 -36.88
N ILE A 487 11.44 -13.66 -36.71
CA ILE A 487 10.06 -13.23 -36.91
C ILE A 487 9.99 -12.43 -38.20
N VAL A 488 9.23 -12.91 -39.16
CA VAL A 488 9.09 -12.30 -40.50
C VAL A 488 7.64 -12.24 -40.93
N PRO A 489 7.27 -11.34 -41.87
CA PRO A 489 5.96 -11.36 -42.50
C PRO A 489 5.70 -12.72 -43.17
N LEU A 490 4.49 -13.25 -43.00
CA LEU A 490 4.03 -14.41 -43.77
C LEU A 490 3.87 -13.95 -45.25
N PRO A 491 4.57 -14.56 -46.22
CA PRO A 491 4.37 -14.25 -47.63
C PRO A 491 2.91 -14.47 -48.03
N GLU A 492 2.34 -13.56 -48.83
CA GLU A 492 0.96 -13.67 -49.34
C GLU A 492 0.71 -14.93 -50.17
#